data_AF-B4D8Q7-F1
#
_entry.id   AF-B4D8Q7-F1
#
_cell.length_a   1.000
_cell.length_b   1.000
_cell.length_c   1.000
_cell.angle_alpha   90.00
_cell.angle_beta   90.00
_cell.angle_gamma   90.00
#
_symmetry.space_group_name_H-M   'P 1'
#
loop_
_entity.id
_entity.type
_entity.pdbx_description
1 polymer ?
#
loop_
_entity_poly.entity_id
_entity_poly.type
_entity_poly.pdbx_seq_one_letter_code
_entity_poly.pdbx_strand_id
1 'polypeptide(L)'
;MNKTILTLVLTAALAAFAQAETTVKLSNVHLCCNSCVKGVDKAVGTVSGAKAASDKDGGTVTVTASDDATAQKAVDALVAAGYYGKSDNSAIKVSSETGAKDAKVSALTINDVHLCCKSCVKAVNGALGEVKGVASNTAEKGAKSFEIKGDFNAKEVAEALQKAGLTGKVQ
;
A
#
# COMPACT_ATOMS: atom_id res chain seq x y z
N MET A 1 -46.75 42.55 36.50
CA MET A 1 -47.65 41.45 36.09
C MET A 1 -47.04 40.75 34.89
N ASN A 2 -46.76 39.46 35.05
CA ASN A 2 -46.18 38.55 34.06
C ASN A 2 -47.07 38.34 32.82
N LYS A 3 -46.43 38.08 31.66
CA LYS A 3 -46.63 36.93 30.74
C LYS A 3 -45.94 37.27 29.40
N THR A 4 -44.70 36.85 29.13
CA THR A 4 -44.24 35.55 28.56
C THR A 4 -44.80 35.24 27.16
N ILE A 5 -43.94 34.64 26.30
CA ILE A 5 -44.21 33.81 25.09
C ILE A 5 -44.03 34.60 23.77
N LEU A 6 -43.18 34.26 22.78
CA LEU A 6 -42.38 33.05 22.51
C LEU A 6 -41.24 33.40 21.52
N THR A 7 -39.99 33.08 21.90
CA THR A 7 -38.82 33.11 21.02
C THR A 7 -38.75 31.76 20.30
N LEU A 8 -38.89 31.72 18.98
CA LEU A 8 -38.69 30.50 18.19
C LEU A 8 -37.18 30.31 17.96
N VAL A 9 -36.55 29.52 18.85
CA VAL A 9 -35.15 29.12 18.73
C VAL A 9 -35.05 28.02 17.66
N LEU A 10 -34.36 28.33 16.58
CA LEU A 10 -33.93 27.39 15.55
C LEU A 10 -32.74 26.58 16.09
N THR A 11 -32.99 25.41 16.66
CA THR A 11 -31.95 24.40 16.93
C THR A 11 -32.04 23.29 15.90
N ALA A 12 -31.29 23.44 14.80
CA ALA A 12 -30.90 22.30 13.99
C ALA A 12 -29.99 21.41 14.84
N ALA A 13 -30.49 20.24 15.22
CA ALA A 13 -29.70 19.21 15.86
C ALA A 13 -28.63 18.72 14.87
N LEU A 14 -27.38 19.18 15.03
CA LEU A 14 -26.23 18.47 14.49
C LEU A 14 -26.11 17.15 15.26
N ALA A 15 -26.72 16.10 14.74
CA ALA A 15 -26.37 14.75 15.12
C ALA A 15 -24.90 14.53 14.75
N ALA A 16 -24.01 14.64 15.73
CA ALA A 16 -22.64 14.15 15.61
C ALA A 16 -22.72 12.63 15.44
N PHE A 17 -22.76 12.17 14.20
CA PHE A 17 -22.51 10.77 13.89
C PHE A 17 -21.05 10.49 14.26
N ALA A 18 -20.82 10.01 15.49
CA ALA A 18 -19.60 9.31 15.82
C ALA A 18 -19.60 8.00 15.00
N GLN A 19 -19.26 8.10 13.71
CA GLN A 19 -18.91 6.93 12.90
C GLN A 19 -17.68 6.31 13.58
N ALA A 20 -17.76 5.02 13.89
CA ALA A 20 -16.61 4.31 14.45
C ALA A 20 -15.49 4.32 13.40
N GLU A 21 -14.38 4.97 13.69
CA GLU A 21 -13.22 4.98 12.79
C GLU A 21 -12.71 3.55 12.60
N THR A 22 -12.48 3.14 11.35
CA THR A 22 -11.82 1.87 11.03
C THR A 22 -10.32 2.06 11.14
N THR A 23 -9.65 1.19 11.91
CA THR A 23 -8.19 1.13 11.98
C THR A 23 -7.68 -0.20 11.45
N VAL A 24 -6.66 -0.16 10.60
CA VAL A 24 -6.03 -1.30 9.94
C VAL A 24 -4.53 -1.20 10.10
N LYS A 25 -3.87 -2.28 10.54
CA LYS A 25 -2.41 -2.38 10.56
C LYS A 25 -1.95 -3.29 9.43
N LEU A 26 -1.14 -2.73 8.53
CA LEU A 26 -0.37 -3.49 7.56
C LEU A 26 0.99 -3.83 8.17
N SER A 27 1.32 -5.11 8.20
CA SER A 27 2.62 -5.63 8.63
C SER A 27 3.47 -6.06 7.44
N ASN A 28 4.79 -6.16 7.65
CA ASN A 28 5.75 -6.56 6.61
C ASN A 28 5.78 -5.61 5.40
N VAL A 29 5.63 -4.31 5.64
CA VAL A 29 5.75 -3.28 4.61
C VAL A 29 7.21 -2.86 4.48
N HIS A 30 7.73 -2.79 3.26
CA HIS A 30 9.11 -2.36 3.05
C HIS A 30 9.29 -0.85 3.31
N LEU A 31 9.69 -0.49 4.53
CA LEU A 31 9.89 0.89 4.97
C LEU A 31 11.35 1.14 5.36
N CYS A 32 12.26 1.18 4.40
CA CYS A 32 13.69 1.29 4.71
C CYS A 32 14.20 2.74 4.90
N CYS A 33 13.48 3.76 4.43
CA CYS A 33 13.93 5.15 4.51
C CYS A 33 12.77 6.14 4.73
N ASN A 34 13.10 7.37 5.16
CA ASN A 34 12.09 8.41 5.42
C ASN A 34 11.31 8.82 4.17
N SER A 35 11.85 8.60 2.96
CA SER A 35 11.09 8.82 1.72
C SER A 35 9.97 7.80 1.54
N CYS A 36 10.12 6.57 2.05
CA CYS A 36 9.05 5.58 2.06
C CYS A 36 7.90 6.02 2.98
N VAL A 37 8.22 6.54 4.18
CA VAL A 37 7.21 7.10 5.10
C VAL A 37 6.44 8.23 4.43
N LYS A 38 7.14 9.20 3.83
CA LYS A 38 6.49 10.27 3.05
C LYS A 38 5.70 9.76 1.86
N GLY A 39 6.15 8.66 1.24
CA GLY A 39 5.45 8.01 0.13
C GLY A 39 4.13 7.38 0.57
N VAL A 40 4.12 6.72 1.73
CA VAL A 40 2.92 6.20 2.40
C VAL A 40 1.96 7.34 2.72
N ASP A 41 2.44 8.40 3.38
CA ASP A 41 1.63 9.57 3.74
C ASP A 41 1.01 10.21 2.49
N LYS A 42 1.79 10.33 1.40
CA LYS A 42 1.32 10.86 0.13
C LYS A 42 0.26 9.96 -0.51
N ALA A 43 0.46 8.64 -0.51
CA ALA A 43 -0.49 7.70 -1.10
C ALA A 43 -1.83 7.74 -0.36
N VAL A 44 -1.81 7.63 0.97
CA VAL A 44 -3.03 7.66 1.79
C VAL A 44 -3.68 9.05 1.80
N GLY A 45 -2.89 10.11 1.74
CA GLY A 45 -3.39 11.49 1.66
C GLY A 45 -4.20 11.82 0.42
N THR A 46 -4.22 10.94 -0.60
CA THR A 46 -5.15 11.07 -1.74
C THR A 46 -6.58 10.65 -1.41
N VAL A 47 -6.80 10.00 -0.26
CA VAL A 47 -8.10 9.47 0.18
C VAL A 47 -8.64 10.32 1.32
N SER A 48 -9.63 11.15 1.01
CA SER A 48 -10.33 11.96 2.02
C SER A 48 -10.92 11.08 3.13
N GLY A 49 -10.67 11.46 4.38
CA GLY A 49 -11.13 10.70 5.54
C GLY A 49 -10.19 9.57 5.98
N ALA A 50 -9.02 9.42 5.35
CA ALA A 50 -7.98 8.48 5.77
C ALA A 50 -6.69 9.19 6.23
N LYS A 51 -5.99 8.58 7.18
CA LYS A 51 -4.67 8.98 7.68
C LYS A 51 -3.78 7.75 7.83
N ALA A 52 -2.47 7.92 7.68
CA ALA A 52 -1.49 6.87 7.89
C ALA A 52 -0.50 7.22 9.00
N ALA A 53 -0.05 6.21 9.73
CA ALA A 53 1.08 6.29 10.63
C ALA A 53 2.05 5.15 10.29
N SER A 54 3.26 5.50 9.88
CA SER A 54 4.29 4.52 9.52
C SER A 54 5.24 4.27 10.69
N ASP A 55 5.44 3.01 11.04
CA ASP A 55 6.55 2.58 11.89
C ASP A 55 7.63 1.98 10.98
N LYS A 56 8.65 2.80 10.71
CA LYS A 56 9.78 2.45 9.85
C LYS A 56 10.60 1.29 10.41
N ASP A 57 10.75 1.22 11.73
CA ASP A 57 11.63 0.23 12.37
C ASP A 57 10.90 -1.11 12.54
N GLY A 58 9.59 -1.08 12.79
CA GLY A 58 8.74 -2.27 12.81
C GLY A 58 8.25 -2.73 11.43
N GLY A 59 8.48 -1.96 10.37
CA GLY A 59 8.00 -2.29 9.01
C GLY A 59 6.48 -2.37 8.93
N THR A 60 5.78 -1.44 9.60
CA THR A 60 4.31 -1.44 9.65
C THR A 60 3.71 -0.10 9.26
N VAL A 61 2.50 -0.13 8.71
CA VAL A 61 1.69 1.06 8.42
C VAL A 61 0.33 0.88 9.07
N THR A 62 -0.05 1.81 9.94
CA THR A 62 -1.41 1.88 10.48
C THR A 62 -2.21 2.89 9.68
N VAL A 63 -3.29 2.45 9.07
CA VAL A 63 -4.28 3.29 8.39
C VAL A 63 -5.48 3.46 9.32
N THR A 64 -5.88 4.70 9.56
CA THR A 64 -7.15 5.01 10.22
C THR A 64 -8.04 5.77 9.26
N ALA A 65 -9.29 5.36 9.12
CA ALA A 65 -10.26 5.93 8.19
C ALA A 65 -11.63 6.10 8.83
N SER A 66 -12.50 6.89 8.19
CA SER A 66 -13.88 7.10 8.64
C SER A 66 -14.75 5.84 8.67
N ASP A 67 -14.42 4.85 7.83
CA ASP A 67 -15.17 3.62 7.63
C ASP A 67 -14.33 2.59 6.84
N ASP A 68 -14.82 1.36 6.73
CA ASP A 68 -14.14 0.25 6.04
C ASP A 68 -13.92 0.52 4.55
N ALA A 69 -14.87 1.18 3.87
CA ALA A 69 -14.74 1.47 2.44
C ALA A 69 -13.62 2.49 2.18
N THR A 70 -13.48 3.46 3.08
CA THR A 70 -12.41 4.47 3.03
C THR A 70 -11.07 3.85 3.43
N ALA A 71 -11.04 2.94 4.41
CA ALA A 71 -9.85 2.15 4.75
C ALA A 71 -9.39 1.30 3.56
N GLN A 72 -10.32 0.62 2.87
CA GLN A 72 -10.01 -0.19 1.68
C GLN A 72 -9.40 0.67 0.58
N LYS A 73 -9.99 1.84 0.26
CA LYS A 73 -9.43 2.76 -0.74
C LYS A 73 -8.02 3.22 -0.38
N ALA A 74 -7.75 3.49 0.91
CA ALA A 74 -6.42 3.88 1.37
C ALA A 74 -5.39 2.73 1.22
N VAL A 75 -5.79 1.49 1.52
CA VAL A 75 -4.95 0.30 1.29
C VAL A 75 -4.71 0.07 -0.21
N ASP A 76 -5.72 0.24 -1.05
CA ASP A 76 -5.59 0.12 -2.50
C ASP A 76 -4.63 1.19 -3.05
N ALA A 77 -4.67 2.42 -2.52
CA ALA A 77 -3.73 3.47 -2.88
C ALA A 77 -2.29 3.14 -2.48
N LEU A 78 -2.08 2.46 -1.35
CA LEU A 78 -0.76 1.96 -0.95
C LEU A 78 -0.24 0.89 -1.90
N VAL A 79 -1.07 -0.08 -2.27
CA VAL A 79 -0.73 -1.13 -3.25
C VAL A 79 -0.40 -0.51 -4.61
N ALA A 80 -1.21 0.45 -5.08
CA ALA A 80 -0.95 1.18 -6.31
C ALA A 80 0.34 2.01 -6.28
N ALA A 81 0.76 2.45 -5.09
CA ALA A 81 2.03 3.15 -4.88
C ALA A 81 3.24 2.20 -4.70
N GLY A 82 3.03 0.88 -4.80
CA GLY A 82 4.06 -0.14 -4.74
C GLY A 82 4.37 -0.70 -3.34
N TYR A 83 3.54 -0.37 -2.33
CA TYR A 83 3.67 -0.90 -0.98
C TYR A 83 2.80 -2.13 -0.80
N TYR A 84 3.37 -3.19 -0.21
CA TYR A 84 2.63 -4.40 0.10
C TYR A 84 2.83 -4.80 1.55
N GLY A 85 1.83 -5.45 2.13
CA GLY A 85 1.89 -5.94 3.50
C GLY A 85 0.71 -6.85 3.80
N LYS A 86 0.65 -7.33 5.05
CA LYS A 86 -0.44 -8.16 5.54
C LYS A 86 -1.33 -7.36 6.48
N SER A 87 -2.62 -7.27 6.12
CA SER A 87 -3.66 -6.68 6.96
C SER A 87 -3.93 -7.54 8.19
N ASP A 88 -4.16 -6.89 9.34
CA ASP A 88 -4.71 -7.49 10.55
C ASP A 88 -6.24 -7.50 10.58
N ASN A 89 -6.88 -6.73 9.69
CA ASN A 89 -8.32 -6.64 9.54
C ASN A 89 -8.76 -7.46 8.31
N SER A 90 -9.55 -8.51 8.52
CA SER A 90 -10.01 -9.43 7.47
C SER A 90 -11.04 -8.82 6.50
N ALA A 91 -11.71 -7.73 6.89
CA ALA A 91 -12.60 -6.98 6.00
C ALA A 91 -11.82 -6.18 4.94
N ILE A 92 -10.55 -5.87 5.23
CA ILE A 92 -9.71 -5.03 4.38
C ILE A 92 -8.67 -5.89 3.67
N LYS A 93 -8.78 -5.94 2.35
CA LYS A 93 -7.94 -6.80 1.49
C LYS A 93 -6.75 -6.01 0.96
N VAL A 94 -5.56 -6.59 1.07
CA VAL A 94 -4.38 -6.10 0.36
C VAL A 94 -4.29 -6.87 -0.96
N SER A 95 -4.64 -6.22 -2.07
CA SER A 95 -4.68 -6.90 -3.37
C SER A 95 -3.31 -7.45 -3.75
N SER A 96 -3.23 -8.76 -3.94
CA SER A 96 -2.06 -9.45 -4.47
C SER A 96 -2.04 -9.51 -6.00
N GLU A 97 -3.04 -8.94 -6.67
CA GLU A 97 -3.15 -8.99 -8.12
C GLU A 97 -2.09 -8.10 -8.77
N THR A 98 -1.10 -8.72 -9.42
CA THR A 98 -0.05 -8.01 -10.16
C THR A 98 -0.24 -8.08 -11.68
N GLY A 99 -1.13 -8.95 -12.17
CA GLY A 99 -1.22 -9.30 -13.58
C GLY A 99 -0.24 -10.40 -14.01
N ALA A 100 0.64 -10.87 -13.12
CA ALA A 100 1.50 -12.02 -13.37
C ALA A 100 0.66 -13.29 -13.55
N LYS A 101 0.87 -13.99 -14.66
CA LYS A 101 0.28 -15.31 -14.92
C LYS A 101 1.14 -16.40 -14.31
N ASP A 102 0.52 -17.51 -13.93
CA ASP A 102 1.24 -18.73 -13.54
C ASP A 102 1.78 -19.43 -14.80
N ALA A 103 2.87 -18.88 -15.33
CA ALA A 103 3.48 -19.32 -16.58
C ALA A 103 4.98 -19.00 -16.58
N LYS A 104 5.74 -19.88 -17.24
CA LYS A 104 7.15 -19.63 -17.54
C LYS A 104 7.30 -18.53 -18.58
N VAL A 105 8.25 -17.63 -18.34
CA VAL A 105 8.61 -16.54 -19.26
C VAL A 105 10.12 -16.37 -19.31
N SER A 106 10.61 -15.79 -20.41
CA SER A 106 12.03 -15.44 -20.56
C SER A 106 12.37 -14.01 -20.14
N ALA A 107 11.35 -13.14 -20.16
CA ALA A 107 11.44 -11.75 -19.72
C ALA A 107 10.12 -11.31 -19.09
N LEU A 108 10.19 -10.39 -18.13
CA LEU A 108 9.03 -9.78 -17.47
C LEU A 108 9.35 -8.32 -17.15
N THR A 109 8.45 -7.41 -17.51
CA THR A 109 8.53 -5.99 -17.11
C THR A 109 7.59 -5.76 -15.94
N ILE A 110 8.12 -5.18 -14.85
CA ILE A 110 7.35 -4.78 -13.67
C ILE A 110 7.35 -3.26 -13.57
N ASN A 111 6.17 -2.70 -13.37
CA ASN A 111 5.91 -1.28 -13.17
C ASN A 111 5.51 -1.00 -11.71
N ASP A 112 5.63 0.28 -11.31
CA ASP A 112 5.05 0.85 -10.08
C ASP A 112 5.61 0.31 -8.76
N VAL A 113 6.79 -0.31 -8.78
CA VAL A 113 7.56 -0.61 -7.56
C VAL A 113 8.22 0.67 -7.05
N HIS A 114 8.11 0.96 -5.76
CA HIS A 114 8.67 2.18 -5.16
C HIS A 114 10.20 2.12 -4.96
N LEU A 115 10.97 2.41 -6.02
CA LEU A 115 12.44 2.32 -6.04
C LEU A 115 13.16 3.63 -5.67
N CYS A 116 12.72 4.33 -4.64
CA CYS A 116 13.26 5.67 -4.33
C CYS A 116 14.69 5.70 -3.77
N CYS A 117 15.21 4.57 -3.25
CA CYS A 117 16.57 4.50 -2.68
C CYS A 117 17.30 3.18 -3.00
N LYS A 118 18.61 3.14 -2.70
CA LYS A 118 19.46 1.95 -2.97
C LYS A 118 19.02 0.72 -2.18
N SER A 119 18.46 0.89 -0.98
CA SER A 119 17.96 -0.23 -0.18
C SER A 119 16.72 -0.88 -0.80
N CYS A 120 15.85 -0.10 -1.47
CA CYS A 120 14.73 -0.65 -2.23
C CYS A 120 15.23 -1.53 -3.38
N VAL A 121 16.24 -1.06 -4.14
CA VAL A 121 16.86 -1.85 -5.21
C VAL A 121 17.50 -3.12 -4.67
N LYS A 122 18.17 -3.04 -3.51
CA LYS A 122 18.70 -4.24 -2.83
C LYS A 122 17.61 -5.22 -2.40
N ALA A 123 16.47 -4.73 -1.92
CA ALA A 123 15.35 -5.57 -1.54
C ALA A 123 14.74 -6.28 -2.77
N VAL A 124 14.58 -5.57 -3.89
CA VAL A 124 14.20 -6.20 -5.17
C VAL A 124 15.21 -7.26 -5.59
N ASN A 125 16.51 -6.93 -5.60
CA ASN A 125 17.55 -7.89 -5.97
C ASN A 125 17.59 -9.12 -5.04
N GLY A 126 17.37 -8.92 -3.74
CA GLY A 126 17.27 -10.01 -2.77
C GLY A 126 16.06 -10.91 -3.04
N ALA A 127 14.88 -10.32 -3.23
CA ALA A 127 13.66 -11.07 -3.53
C ALA A 127 13.77 -11.86 -4.85
N LEU A 128 14.27 -11.22 -5.91
CA LEU A 128 14.44 -11.86 -7.22
C LEU A 128 15.53 -12.94 -7.19
N GLY A 129 16.54 -12.81 -6.33
CA GLY A 129 17.56 -13.85 -6.13
C GLY A 129 17.03 -15.13 -5.49
N GLU A 130 15.87 -15.10 -4.82
CA GLU A 130 15.20 -16.29 -4.30
C GLU A 130 14.41 -17.04 -5.39
N VAL A 131 14.15 -16.41 -6.54
CA VAL A 131 13.32 -17.00 -7.60
C VAL A 131 14.19 -17.80 -8.56
N LYS A 132 13.90 -19.10 -8.65
CA LYS A 132 14.63 -20.02 -9.52
C LYS A 132 14.52 -19.56 -10.99
N GLY A 133 15.68 -19.48 -11.64
CA GLY A 133 15.78 -19.20 -13.07
C GLY A 133 15.79 -17.72 -13.43
N VAL A 134 15.61 -16.80 -12.47
CA VAL A 134 15.94 -15.39 -12.68
C VAL A 134 17.46 -15.26 -12.85
N ALA A 135 17.89 -14.63 -13.94
CA ALA A 135 19.30 -14.46 -14.27
C ALA A 135 19.79 -13.02 -14.06
N SER A 136 18.96 -12.02 -14.35
CA SER A 136 19.30 -10.61 -14.18
C SER A 136 18.05 -9.73 -14.11
N ASN A 137 18.22 -8.49 -13.65
CA ASN A 137 17.20 -7.45 -13.74
C ASN A 137 17.84 -6.07 -13.93
N THR A 138 17.04 -5.09 -14.35
CA THR A 138 17.47 -3.71 -14.58
C THR A 138 16.97 -2.74 -13.50
N ALA A 139 16.62 -3.23 -12.30
CA ALA A 139 16.09 -2.37 -11.25
C ALA A 139 17.14 -1.36 -10.78
N GLU A 140 16.78 -0.09 -10.83
CA GLU A 140 17.65 1.00 -10.40
C GLU A 140 16.89 2.06 -9.61
N LYS A 141 17.64 2.93 -8.92
CA LYS A 141 17.03 3.98 -8.09
C LYS A 141 16.27 4.97 -8.98
N GLY A 142 15.00 5.17 -8.67
CA GLY A 142 14.12 6.13 -9.36
C GLY A 142 13.48 5.58 -10.63
N ALA A 143 13.78 4.33 -11.01
CA ALA A 143 13.11 3.68 -12.12
C ALA A 143 11.63 3.49 -11.80
N LYS A 144 10.78 3.77 -12.80
CA LYS A 144 9.32 3.50 -12.72
C LYS A 144 8.97 2.07 -13.12
N SER A 145 9.87 1.45 -13.87
CA SER A 145 9.76 0.09 -14.35
C SER A 145 11.14 -0.56 -14.42
N PHE A 146 11.18 -1.88 -14.40
CA PHE A 146 12.40 -2.63 -14.67
C PHE A 146 12.08 -3.96 -15.33
N GLU A 147 13.04 -4.45 -16.11
CA GLU A 147 12.97 -5.72 -16.80
C GLU A 147 13.68 -6.79 -15.97
N ILE A 148 13.13 -8.00 -15.96
CA ILE A 148 13.70 -9.22 -15.36
C ILE A 148 13.91 -10.21 -16.50
N LYS A 149 15.08 -10.85 -16.58
CA LYS A 149 15.43 -11.85 -17.61
C LYS A 149 15.83 -13.18 -17.00
N GLY A 150 15.50 -14.28 -17.67
CA GLY A 150 15.83 -15.63 -17.21
C GLY A 150 14.96 -16.72 -17.83
N ASP A 151 14.78 -17.85 -17.14
CA ASP A 151 13.75 -18.87 -17.39
C ASP A 151 13.04 -19.14 -16.06
N PHE A 152 12.03 -18.33 -15.75
CA PHE A 152 11.38 -18.29 -14.44
C PHE A 152 9.85 -18.26 -14.59
N ASN A 153 9.14 -18.54 -13.50
CA ASN A 153 7.69 -18.38 -13.46
C ASN A 153 7.34 -16.94 -13.07
N ALA A 154 6.50 -16.26 -13.87
CA ALA A 154 6.13 -14.87 -13.62
C ALA A 154 5.36 -14.67 -12.29
N LYS A 155 4.54 -15.65 -11.88
CA LYS A 155 3.82 -15.60 -10.60
C LYS A 155 4.77 -15.66 -9.40
N GLU A 156 5.79 -16.52 -9.46
CA GLU A 156 6.80 -16.65 -8.38
C GLU A 156 7.57 -15.34 -8.17
N VAL A 157 7.85 -14.58 -9.24
CA VAL A 157 8.45 -13.25 -9.15
C VAL A 157 7.54 -12.28 -8.38
N ALA A 158 6.25 -12.23 -8.72
CA ALA A 158 5.30 -11.35 -8.03
C ALA A 158 5.18 -11.70 -6.54
N GLU A 159 5.11 -13.00 -6.22
CA GLU A 159 5.04 -13.50 -4.84
C GLU A 159 6.31 -13.18 -4.05
N ALA A 160 7.49 -13.30 -4.66
CA ALA A 160 8.75 -12.96 -4.01
C ALA A 160 8.83 -11.46 -3.65
N LEU A 161 8.40 -10.58 -4.56
CA LEU A 161 8.34 -9.14 -4.28
C LEU A 161 7.37 -8.85 -3.12
N GLN A 162 6.17 -9.45 -3.14
CA GLN A 162 5.15 -9.29 -2.09
C GLN A 162 5.63 -9.80 -0.73
N LYS A 163 6.34 -10.93 -0.69
CA LYS A 163 6.98 -11.45 0.52
C LYS A 163 8.01 -10.47 1.10
N ALA A 164 8.67 -9.70 0.25
CA ALA A 164 9.61 -8.64 0.64
C ALA A 164 8.93 -7.30 1.02
N GLY A 165 7.60 -7.24 1.05
CA GLY A 165 6.85 -6.01 1.38
C GLY A 165 6.74 -5.01 0.24
N LEU A 166 6.98 -5.47 -1.01
CA LEU A 166 6.97 -4.67 -2.23
C LEU A 166 5.89 -5.20 -3.18
N THR A 167 5.33 -4.35 -4.02
CA THR A 167 4.49 -4.82 -5.13
C THR A 167 4.58 -3.90 -6.33
N GLY A 168 4.08 -4.38 -7.45
CA GLY A 168 4.09 -3.73 -8.75
C GLY A 168 3.17 -4.46 -9.72
N LYS A 169 3.03 -3.92 -10.93
CA LYS A 169 2.19 -4.49 -11.98
C LYS A 169 3.03 -5.05 -13.12
N VAL A 170 2.69 -6.24 -13.58
CA VAL A 170 3.21 -6.78 -14.83
C VAL A 170 2.65 -5.98 -16.00
N GLN A 171 3.53 -5.62 -16.93
CA GLN A 171 3.17 -5.00 -18.20
C GLN A 171 2.90 -6.03 -19.29
#